data_AF-A0A356MKB9-F1
#
_entry.id   AF-A0A356MKB9-F1
#
_cell.length_a   1.000
_cell.length_b   1.000
_cell.length_c   1.000
_cell.angle_alpha   90.00
_cell.angle_beta   90.00
_cell.angle_gamma   90.00
#
_symmetry.space_group_name_H-M   'P 1'
#
loop_
_entity.id
_entity.type
_entity.pdbx_description
1 polymer ?
#
loop_
_entity_poly.entity_id
_entity_poly.type
_entity_poly.pdbx_seq_one_letter_code
_entity_poly.pdbx_strand_id
1 'polypeptide(L)' 'MKNTKEIKPILTALYCINFLGNKDEDIDKILKYAFNSIFDCNTNLLTLACVGRTKEQALPEILQILHEDTNYKGDVK' A
#
# COMPACT_ATOMS: atom_id res chain seq x y z
N MET A 1 19.80 -1.74 -12.81
CA MET A 1 18.67 -2.42 -12.15
C MET A 1 17.54 -1.40 -12.03
N LYS A 2 16.32 -1.73 -12.47
CA LYS A 2 15.14 -0.86 -12.25
C LYS A 2 14.99 -0.59 -10.75
N ASN A 3 14.53 0.60 -10.35
CA ASN A 3 14.56 1.09 -8.98
C ASN A 3 13.65 0.25 -8.05
N THR A 4 14.16 -0.90 -7.57
CA THR A 4 13.40 -1.88 -6.75
C THR A 4 12.96 -1.31 -5.40
N LYS A 5 13.53 -0.17 -4.99
CA LYS A 5 13.15 0.57 -3.79
C LYS A 5 11.70 1.05 -3.84
N GLU A 6 11.19 1.34 -5.04
CA GLU A 6 9.81 1.82 -5.24
C GLU A 6 8.76 0.70 -5.08
N ILE A 7 9.17 -0.59 -5.08
CA ILE A 7 8.23 -1.71 -5.03
C ILE A 7 7.48 -1.76 -3.68
N LYS A 8 8.20 -1.55 -2.58
CA LYS A 8 7.60 -1.59 -1.23
C LYS A 8 6.52 -0.52 -1.03
N PRO A 9 6.76 0.78 -1.29
CA PRO A 9 5.73 1.81 -1.14
C PRO A 9 4.54 1.58 -2.10
N ILE A 10 4.77 1.08 -3.32
CA ILE A 10 3.68 0.71 -4.25
C ILE A 10 2.80 -0.39 -3.67
N LEU A 11 3.40 -1.49 -3.18
CA LEU A 11 2.63 -2.59 -2.59
C LEU A 11 1.92 -2.16 -1.30
N THR A 12 2.53 -1.29 -0.50
CA THR A 12 1.89 -0.68 0.68
C THR A 12 0.64 0.09 0.28
N ALA A 13 0.74 0.97 -0.72
CA ALA A 13 -0.40 1.74 -1.21
C ALA A 13 -1.53 0.85 -1.73
N LEU A 14 -1.20 -0.17 -2.53
CA LEU A 14 -2.18 -1.14 -3.03
C LEU A 14 -2.87 -1.90 -1.90
N TYR A 15 -2.12 -2.28 -0.87
CA TYR A 15 -2.67 -2.96 0.31
C TYR A 15 -3.68 -2.08 1.03
N CYS A 16 -3.29 -0.84 1.35
CA CYS A 16 -4.17 0.09 2.06
C CYS A 16 -5.42 0.42 1.24
N ILE A 17 -5.28 0.65 -0.07
CA ILE A 17 -6.41 0.94 -0.97
C ILE A 17 -7.37 -0.24 -1.06
N ASN A 18 -6.86 -1.47 -1.19
CA ASN A 18 -7.70 -2.67 -1.20
C ASN A 18 -8.43 -2.86 0.13
N PHE A 19 -7.70 -2.69 1.24
CA PHE A 19 -8.26 -2.90 2.58
C PHE A 19 -9.36 -1.88 2.94
N LEU A 20 -9.17 -0.61 2.59
CA LEU A 20 -10.09 0.49 2.91
C LEU A 20 -11.27 0.62 1.93
N GLY A 21 -11.15 0.01 0.75
CA GLY A 21 -12.19 0.01 -0.28
C GLY A 21 -13.10 -1.21 -0.18
N ASN A 22 -13.52 -1.70 -1.35
CA ASN A 22 -14.18 -2.99 -1.44
C ASN A 22 -13.11 -4.09 -1.49
N LYS A 23 -12.72 -4.58 -0.31
CA LYS A 23 -11.65 -5.54 -0.14
C LYS A 23 -11.84 -6.78 -1.02
N ASP A 24 -10.96 -6.92 -2.01
CA ASP A 24 -10.85 -8.12 -2.82
C ASP A 24 -9.92 -9.13 -2.11
N GLU A 25 -10.42 -10.35 -1.92
CA GLU A 25 -9.70 -11.41 -1.20
C GLU A 25 -8.47 -11.92 -1.96
N ASP A 26 -8.54 -12.00 -3.29
CA ASP A 26 -7.44 -12.52 -4.09
C ASP A 26 -6.31 -11.49 -4.15
N ILE A 27 -6.66 -10.19 -4.22
CA ILE A 27 -5.69 -9.11 -4.06
C ILE A 27 -5.05 -9.15 -2.67
N ASP A 28 -5.81 -9.34 -1.59
CA ASP A 28 -5.26 -9.42 -0.22
C ASP A 28 -4.27 -10.60 -0.08
N LYS A 29 -4.59 -11.78 -0.64
CA LYS A 29 -3.71 -12.95 -0.62
C LYS A 29 -2.42 -12.69 -1.40
N ILE A 30 -2.51 -12.13 -2.61
CA ILE A 30 -1.35 -11.83 -3.45
C ILE A 30 -0.44 -10.80 -2.77
N LEU A 31 -1.01 -9.74 -2.18
CA LEU A 31 -0.23 -8.72 -1.49
C LEU A 31 0.44 -9.28 -0.23
N LYS A 32 -0.27 -10.07 0.59
CA LYS A 32 0.33 -10.73 1.75
C LYS A 32 1.48 -11.65 1.36
N TYR A 33 1.32 -12.43 0.30
CA TYR A 33 2.40 -13.25 -0.24
C TYR A 33 3.58 -12.40 -0.71
N ALA A 34 3.34 -11.31 -1.46
CA ALA A 34 4.39 -10.42 -1.93
C ALA A 34 5.18 -9.79 -0.76
N PHE A 35 4.50 -9.32 0.29
CA PHE A 35 5.16 -8.77 1.47
C PHE A 35 6.03 -9.81 2.19
N ASN A 36 5.50 -11.01 2.38
CA ASN A 36 6.23 -12.10 3.02
C ASN A 36 7.44 -12.52 2.17
N SER A 37 7.24 -12.81 0.88
CA SER A 37 8.30 -13.37 0.03
C SER A 37 9.36 -12.38 -0.41
N ILE A 38 9.02 -11.10 -0.62
CA ILE A 38 9.96 -10.10 -1.13
C ILE A 38 10.70 -9.38 0.00
N PHE A 39 10.03 -9.18 1.14
CA PHE A 39 10.54 -8.32 2.21
C PHE A 39 10.60 -8.99 3.58
N ASP A 40 10.25 -10.28 3.69
CA ASP A 40 10.21 -11.04 4.95
C ASP A 40 9.43 -10.31 6.06
N CYS A 41 8.32 -9.65 5.68
CA CYS A 41 7.46 -8.96 6.63
C CYS A 41 5.98 -9.28 6.43
N ASN A 42 5.22 -9.15 7.53
CA ASN A 42 3.77 -9.34 7.53
C ASN A 42 3.04 -8.01 7.29
N THR A 43 1.76 -8.10 6.90
CA THR A 43 0.92 -6.93 6.62
C THR A 43 0.14 -6.42 7.83
N ASN A 44 0.35 -6.98 9.04
CA ASN A 44 -0.50 -6.67 10.19
C ASN A 44 -0.39 -5.20 10.61
N LEU A 45 0.80 -4.60 10.52
CA LEU A 45 0.98 -3.18 10.78
C LEU A 45 0.24 -2.32 9.76
N LEU A 46 0.19 -2.73 8.49
CA LEU A 46 -0.59 -2.04 7.45
C LEU A 46 -2.08 -2.17 7.72
N THR A 47 -2.53 -3.35 8.15
CA THR A 47 -3.91 -3.57 8.60
C THR A 47 -4.26 -2.60 9.73
N LEU A 48 -3.46 -2.56 10.80
CA LEU A 48 -3.69 -1.68 11.94
C LEU A 48 -3.72 -0.19 11.56
N ALA A 49 -2.86 0.23 10.63
CA ALA A 49 -2.86 1.60 10.12
C ALA A 49 -4.14 1.97 9.36
N CYS A 50 -4.87 0.98 8.84
CA CYS A 50 -6.10 1.17 8.08
C CYS A 50 -7.39 0.95 8.90
N VAL A 51 -7.33 0.23 10.03
CA VAL A 51 -8.53 -0.08 10.83
C VAL A 51 -9.24 1.20 11.26
N GLY A 52 -10.55 1.27 11.00
CA GLY A 52 -11.41 2.38 11.43
C GLY A 52 -11.27 3.65 10.59
N ARG A 53 -10.48 3.64 9.51
CA ARG A 53 -10.36 4.75 8.57
C ARG A 53 -11.20 4.47 7.32
N THR A 54 -11.62 5.53 6.62
CA THR A 54 -12.17 5.42 5.27
C THR A 54 -11.06 5.62 4.23
N LYS A 55 -11.34 5.21 2.98
CA LYS A 55 -10.42 5.43 1.86
C LYS A 55 -10.10 6.91 1.68
N GLU A 56 -11.10 7.79 1.80
CA GLU A 56 -10.96 9.24 1.63
C GLU A 56 -10.04 9.85 2.69
N GLN A 57 -10.08 9.34 3.93
CA GLN A 57 -9.24 9.80 5.02
C GLN A 57 -7.78 9.37 4.86
N ALA A 58 -7.55 8.15 4.37
CA ALA A 58 -6.20 7.59 4.26
C ALA A 58 -5.51 7.92 2.94
N LEU A 59 -6.25 8.23 1.87
CA LEU A 59 -5.68 8.45 0.54
C LEU A 59 -4.62 9.55 0.50
N PRO A 60 -4.75 10.71 1.19
CA PRO A 60 -3.69 11.71 1.24
C PRO A 60 -2.36 11.18 1.81
N GLU A 61 -2.43 10.41 2.90
CA GLU A 61 -1.23 9.80 3.52
C GLU A 61 -0.62 8.72 2.61
N ILE A 62 -1.46 7.92 1.95
CA ILE A 62 -1.02 6.90 0.99
C ILE A 62 -0.30 7.55 -0.21
N LEU A 63 -0.85 8.65 -0.73
CA LEU A 63 -0.24 9.42 -1.82
C LEU A 63 1.07 10.05 -1.37
N GLN A 64 1.15 10.58 -0.15
CA GLN A 64 2.39 11.12 0.40
C GLN A 64 3.51 10.08 0.44
N ILE A 65 3.24 8.85 0.92
CA ILE A 65 4.22 7.75 0.90
C ILE A 65 4.72 7.46 -0.52
N LEU A 66 3.80 7.46 -1.51
CA LEU A 66 4.17 7.26 -2.91
C LEU A 66 5.02 8.43 -3.44
N HIS A 67 4.72 9.67 -3.07
CA HIS A 67 5.49 10.84 -3.52
C HIS A 67 6.91 10.89 -2.93
N GLU A 68 7.08 10.48 -1.67
CA GLU A 68 8.36 10.52 -0.97
C GLU A 68 9.30 9.41 -1.46
N ASP A 69 8.77 8.20 -1.68
CA ASP A 69 9.59 7.02 -1.96
C ASP A 69 9.58 6.57 -3.44
N THR A 70 8.79 7.21 -4.30
CA THR A 70 8.66 6.86 -5.72
C THR A 70 8.58 8.09 -6.63
N ASN A 71 8.66 7.87 -7.95
CA ASN A 71 8.42 8.94 -8.93
C ASN A 71 6.93 9.13 -9.28
N TYR A 72 6.02 8.47 -8.55
CA TYR A 72 4.58 8.62 -8.76
C TYR A 72 4.13 10.02 -8.34
N LYS A 73 3.67 10.80 -9.32
CA LYS A 73 3.18 12.18 -9.11
C LYS A 73 1.66 12.30 -9.22
N GLY A 74 0.90 11.27 -8.81
CA GLY A 74 -0.57 11.29 -8.89
C GLY A 74 -1.14 12.64 -8.46
N ASP A 75 -2.09 13.19 -9.22
CA ASP A 75 -2.56 14.57 -9.01
C ASP A 75 -3.12 14.75 -7.59
N VAL A 76 -2.33 15.35 -6.70
CA VAL A 76 -2.82 15.97 -5.47
C VAL A 76 -3.33 17.35 -5.88
N LYS A 77 -4.62 17.40 -6.24
CA LYS A 77 -5.33 18.68 -6.37
C LYS A 77 -5.69 19.22 -5.00
#